data_AF-T1ETP5-F1
#
_entry.id   AF-T1ETP5-F1
#
_cell.length_a   1.000
_cell.length_b   1.000
_cell.length_c   1.000
_cell.angle_alpha   90.00
_cell.angle_beta   90.00
_cell.angle_gamma   90.00
#
_symmetry.space_group_name_H-M   'P 1'
#
loop_
_entity.id
_entity.type
_entity.pdbx_description
1 polymer ?
#
loop_
_entity_poly.entity_id
_entity_poly.type
_entity_poly.pdbx_seq_one_letter_code
_entity_poly.pdbx_strand_id
1 'polypeptide(L)'
;MRVDCANEKLFSKFVIIQQWQDSGSLNIDRQFEFAELEVYANDCLVNNGNCGTAHRCYSFKVGAATLTECVCKSGYMKTYYNDDCTSFIYPGAEKCPDNKLVCKKPSEICASMNGSYVCQCSSGYERINNVCSVPIERQVMIAFVVIAGVFLLANISLIIYICYKTRQLMKANDDADNVDYDYTGPNFNDATWTRDQKIISSKRDTMISNST
;
A
#
# COMPACT_ATOMS: atom_id res chain seq x y z
N MET A 1 -62.66 28.91 11.26
CA MET A 1 -62.36 27.91 12.30
C MET A 1 -61.42 28.56 13.29
N ARG A 2 -61.79 28.65 14.57
CA ARG A 2 -60.93 29.16 15.64
C ARG A 2 -60.51 27.93 16.45
N VAL A 3 -59.21 27.74 16.63
CA VAL A 3 -58.65 26.63 17.40
C VAL A 3 -58.04 27.23 18.64
N ASP A 4 -58.61 26.91 19.79
CA ASP A 4 -58.09 27.31 21.10
C ASP A 4 -57.25 26.13 21.64
N CYS A 5 -55.95 26.34 21.79
CA CYS A 5 -55.06 25.33 22.35
C CYS A 5 -55.14 25.36 23.88
N ALA A 6 -55.37 24.21 24.51
CA ALA A 6 -55.44 24.10 25.97
C ALA A 6 -54.08 24.23 26.69
N ASN A 7 -52.96 24.19 25.94
CA ASN A 7 -51.61 24.25 26.51
C ASN A 7 -50.66 25.07 25.60
N GLU A 8 -50.22 26.22 26.10
CA GLU A 8 -49.37 27.18 25.38
C GLU A 8 -47.94 26.69 25.11
N LYS A 9 -47.52 25.56 25.74
CA LYS A 9 -46.19 24.98 25.54
C LYS A 9 -46.11 23.97 24.40
N LEU A 10 -47.25 23.60 23.81
CA LEU A 10 -47.32 22.70 22.66
C LEU A 10 -47.60 23.53 21.41
N PHE A 11 -46.64 23.59 20.50
CA PHE A 11 -46.86 24.18 19.19
C PHE A 11 -47.59 23.18 18.30
N SER A 12 -48.87 23.43 18.01
CA SER A 12 -49.61 22.70 16.98
C SER A 12 -49.59 23.49 15.67
N LYS A 13 -49.16 22.85 14.58
CA LYS A 13 -49.23 23.40 13.23
C LYS A 13 -50.03 22.45 12.35
N PHE A 14 -51.11 22.95 11.78
CA PHE A 14 -51.99 22.18 10.89
C PHE A 14 -51.49 22.31 9.45
N VAL A 15 -51.64 21.23 8.66
CA VAL A 15 -51.53 21.27 7.20
C VAL A 15 -52.94 21.12 6.64
N ILE A 16 -53.41 22.11 5.87
CA ILE A 16 -54.64 21.98 5.09
C ILE A 16 -54.23 21.42 3.73
N ILE A 17 -54.71 20.22 3.38
CA ILE A 17 -54.57 19.67 2.03
C ILE A 17 -55.97 19.63 1.40
N GLN A 18 -56.17 20.38 0.32
CA GLN A 18 -57.32 20.19 -0.56
C GLN A 18 -56.91 19.20 -1.68
N GLN A 19 -57.60 18.07 -1.79
CA GLN A 19 -57.44 17.16 -2.94
C GLN A 19 -58.05 17.78 -4.19
N TRP A 20 -57.28 17.82 -5.29
CA TRP A 20 -57.79 18.14 -6.63
C TRP A 20 -58.44 16.90 -7.24
N GLN A 21 -59.62 17.09 -7.83
CA GLN A 21 -60.42 16.09 -8.52
C GLN A 21 -60.08 16.07 -10.01
N ASP A 22 -59.32 15.08 -10.47
CA ASP A 22 -59.19 14.84 -11.92
C ASP A 22 -60.28 13.88 -12.42
N SER A 23 -60.83 14.30 -13.56
CA SER A 23 -62.03 13.78 -14.19
C SER A 23 -61.60 12.77 -15.25
N GLY A 24 -61.75 11.47 -15.02
CA GLY A 24 -61.39 10.53 -16.09
C GLY A 24 -61.42 9.03 -15.82
N SER A 25 -61.73 8.54 -14.61
CA SER A 25 -61.87 7.10 -14.40
C SER A 25 -62.88 6.78 -13.31
N LEU A 26 -63.90 6.01 -13.70
CA LEU A 26 -65.03 5.54 -12.90
C LEU A 26 -64.64 4.37 -11.97
N ASN A 27 -63.64 4.58 -11.11
CA ASN A 27 -63.47 3.75 -9.92
C ASN A 27 -62.80 4.59 -8.84
N ILE A 28 -63.65 5.30 -8.09
CA ILE A 28 -63.24 6.31 -7.12
C ILE A 28 -63.56 5.76 -5.73
N ASP A 29 -62.70 4.87 -5.25
CA ASP A 29 -62.50 4.69 -3.81
C ASP A 29 -61.53 5.79 -3.37
N ARG A 30 -62.06 7.02 -3.21
CA ARG A 30 -61.28 8.18 -2.80
C ARG A 30 -61.00 8.07 -1.31
N GLN A 31 -59.89 7.44 -0.98
CA GLN A 31 -59.35 7.50 0.37
C GLN A 31 -58.69 8.87 0.57
N PHE A 32 -59.28 9.68 1.44
CA PHE A 32 -58.58 10.81 2.02
C PHE A 32 -57.57 10.23 3.01
N GLU A 33 -56.28 10.35 2.70
CA GLU A 33 -55.24 9.98 3.63
C GLU A 33 -54.90 11.19 4.50
N PHE A 34 -55.16 11.06 5.80
CA PHE A 34 -54.77 12.06 6.78
C PHE A 34 -53.38 11.70 7.28
N ALA A 35 -52.44 12.64 7.19
CA ALA A 35 -51.15 12.54 7.86
C ALA A 35 -51.12 13.58 8.98
N GLU A 36 -51.12 13.11 10.23
CA GLU A 36 -50.88 13.96 11.38
C GLU A 36 -49.36 14.14 11.55
N LEU A 37 -48.90 15.38 11.56
CA LEU A 37 -47.49 15.71 11.79
C LEU A 37 -47.35 16.27 13.20
N GLU A 38 -46.87 15.44 14.11
CA GLU A 38 -46.52 15.86 15.47
C GLU A 38 -45.09 16.43 15.49
N VAL A 39 -44.93 17.67 15.93
CA VAL A 39 -43.62 18.33 16.09
C VAL A 39 -43.36 18.50 17.58
N TYR A 40 -42.43 17.72 18.11
CA TYR A 40 -42.01 17.82 19.50
C TYR A 40 -40.85 18.82 19.66
N ALA A 41 -40.79 19.48 20.81
CA ALA A 41 -39.60 20.25 21.18
C ALA A 41 -38.45 19.26 21.43
N ASN A 42 -37.37 19.34 20.65
CA ASN A 42 -36.19 18.46 20.76
C ASN A 42 -35.31 18.78 21.98
N ASP A 43 -35.88 19.11 23.14
CA ASP A 43 -35.08 19.32 24.35
C ASP A 43 -34.48 17.98 24.83
N CYS A 44 -33.21 17.97 25.22
CA CYS A 44 -32.58 16.79 25.81
C CYS A 44 -33.28 16.33 27.10
N LEU A 45 -33.99 17.22 27.80
CA LEU A 45 -34.80 16.89 28.97
C LEU A 45 -36.08 16.10 28.61
N VAL A 46 -36.53 16.18 27.36
CA VAL A 46 -37.75 15.55 26.87
C VAL A 46 -37.38 14.50 25.83
N ASN A 47 -37.56 13.23 26.16
CA ASN A 47 -37.26 12.11 25.26
C ASN A 47 -35.83 12.13 24.67
N ASN A 48 -34.84 12.61 25.45
CA ASN A 48 -33.43 12.69 25.02
C ASN A 48 -33.25 13.42 23.67
N GLY A 49 -34.03 14.48 23.40
CA GLY A 49 -33.97 15.23 22.13
C GLY A 49 -34.25 14.37 20.89
N ASN A 50 -34.98 13.27 21.06
CA ASN A 50 -35.23 12.24 20.05
C ASN A 50 -33.97 11.53 19.52
N CYS A 51 -32.86 11.55 20.27
CA CYS A 51 -31.61 10.88 19.90
C CYS A 51 -31.66 9.34 20.07
N GLY A 52 -32.81 8.76 20.40
CA GLY A 52 -32.94 7.36 20.79
C GLY A 52 -32.24 7.03 22.12
N THR A 53 -32.18 5.74 22.47
CA THR A 53 -31.59 5.25 23.74
C THR A 53 -30.08 5.02 23.67
N ALA A 54 -29.53 4.89 22.46
CA ALA A 54 -28.12 4.55 22.25
C ALA A 54 -27.20 5.78 22.18
N HIS A 55 -27.75 6.97 21.94
CA HIS A 55 -26.99 8.20 21.70
C HIS A 55 -27.24 9.22 22.80
N ARG A 56 -26.32 10.16 22.95
CA ARG A 56 -26.39 11.18 24.00
C ARG A 56 -26.85 12.51 23.40
N CYS A 57 -27.87 13.12 23.96
CA CYS A 57 -28.27 14.48 23.60
C CYS A 57 -27.45 15.52 24.38
N TYR A 58 -27.03 16.58 23.70
CA TYR A 58 -26.45 17.78 24.32
C TYR A 58 -27.29 19.01 23.97
N SER A 59 -27.56 19.86 24.95
CA SER A 59 -28.18 21.15 24.72
C SER A 59 -27.20 22.28 25.02
N PHE A 60 -27.18 23.30 24.17
CA PHE A 60 -26.34 24.49 24.34
C PHE A 60 -27.11 25.75 23.96
N LYS A 61 -26.80 26.86 24.64
CA LYS A 61 -27.48 28.15 24.40
C LYS A 61 -26.70 29.00 23.41
N VAL A 62 -27.38 29.51 22.41
CA VAL A 62 -26.86 30.49 21.45
C VAL A 62 -27.75 31.73 21.50
N GLY A 63 -27.29 32.75 22.22
CA GLY A 63 -28.11 33.93 22.51
C GLY A 63 -29.31 33.59 23.39
N ALA A 64 -30.52 33.91 22.94
CA ALA A 64 -31.77 33.58 23.61
C ALA A 64 -32.33 32.19 23.24
N ALA A 65 -31.75 31.51 22.24
CA ALA A 65 -32.19 30.20 21.79
C ALA A 65 -31.41 29.07 22.48
N THR A 66 -32.09 27.94 22.70
CA THR A 66 -31.46 26.68 23.10
C THR A 66 -31.45 25.76 21.88
N LEU A 67 -30.26 25.31 21.48
CA LEU A 67 -30.06 24.32 20.43
C LEU A 67 -29.76 22.97 21.08
N THR A 68 -30.16 21.90 20.41
CA THR A 68 -30.01 20.52 20.86
C THR A 68 -29.36 19.70 19.77
N GLU A 69 -28.38 18.89 20.13
CA GLU A 69 -27.59 18.12 19.20
C GLU A 69 -27.37 16.70 19.73
N CYS A 70 -27.67 15.70 18.90
CA CYS A 70 -27.35 14.30 19.22
C CYS A 70 -25.87 14.00 18.98
N VAL A 71 -25.19 13.37 19.92
CA VAL A 71 -23.82 12.87 19.75
C VAL A 71 -23.87 11.36 19.58
N CYS A 72 -23.53 10.93 18.37
CA CYS A 72 -23.55 9.52 17.99
C CYS A 72 -22.48 8.73 18.76
N LYS A 73 -22.84 7.51 19.15
CA LYS A 73 -21.92 6.57 19.78
C LYS A 73 -20.93 6.06 18.73
N SER A 74 -19.75 5.59 19.17
CA SER A 74 -18.78 4.95 18.27
C SER A 74 -19.46 3.87 17.40
N GLY A 75 -19.23 3.92 16.09
CA GLY A 75 -19.86 3.05 15.10
C GLY A 75 -21.16 3.60 14.47
N TYR A 76 -21.54 4.84 14.77
CA TYR A 76 -22.71 5.53 14.18
C TYR A 76 -22.29 6.90 13.64
N MET A 77 -22.95 7.38 12.58
CA MET A 77 -22.72 8.69 12.00
C MET A 77 -24.03 9.46 11.82
N LYS A 78 -23.95 10.79 11.87
CA LYS A 78 -25.09 11.65 11.55
C LYS A 78 -25.38 11.62 10.06
N THR A 79 -26.64 11.54 9.70
CA THR A 79 -27.07 11.86 8.33
C THR A 79 -27.15 13.38 8.18
N TYR A 80 -26.84 13.90 6.99
CA TYR A 80 -26.56 15.33 6.75
C TYR A 80 -27.73 16.29 7.04
N TYR A 81 -28.93 15.80 7.37
CA TYR A 81 -30.14 16.63 7.46
C TYR A 81 -31.02 16.39 8.69
N ASN A 82 -30.92 15.25 9.36
CA ASN A 82 -31.67 14.97 10.57
C ASN A 82 -30.64 14.51 11.60
N ASP A 83 -30.70 15.01 12.83
CA ASP A 83 -29.88 14.58 13.99
C ASP A 83 -29.99 13.09 14.35
N ASP A 84 -30.49 12.27 13.42
CA ASP A 84 -30.55 10.83 13.47
C ASP A 84 -29.15 10.21 13.24
N CYS A 85 -28.80 9.34 14.17
CA CYS A 85 -27.54 8.61 14.18
C CYS A 85 -27.78 7.24 13.54
N THR A 86 -27.34 7.07 12.30
CA THR A 86 -27.45 5.79 11.62
C THR A 86 -26.20 4.94 11.86
N SER A 87 -26.42 3.63 12.02
CA SER A 87 -25.34 2.66 12.19
C SER A 87 -24.42 2.69 10.98
N PHE A 88 -23.11 2.70 11.20
CA PHE A 88 -22.08 2.56 10.17
C PHE A 88 -22.11 1.16 9.52
N ILE A 89 -22.96 0.24 9.98
CA ILE A 89 -23.24 -1.00 9.27
C ILE A 89 -24.02 -0.63 8.01
N TYR A 90 -23.29 -0.16 7.00
CA TYR A 90 -23.74 -0.21 5.63
C TYR A 90 -24.21 -1.65 5.38
N PRO A 91 -25.38 -1.86 4.76
CA PRO A 91 -25.73 -3.15 4.18
C PRO A 91 -24.78 -3.59 3.04
N GLY A 92 -23.62 -2.94 2.90
CA GLY A 92 -22.50 -3.27 2.02
C GLY A 92 -21.14 -3.28 2.74
N ALA A 93 -21.10 -3.50 4.07
CA ALA A 93 -19.86 -3.72 4.83
C ALA A 93 -19.05 -4.97 4.37
N GLU A 94 -19.45 -5.61 3.28
CA GLU A 94 -18.68 -6.60 2.52
C GLU A 94 -17.47 -5.99 1.80
N LYS A 95 -17.46 -4.67 1.52
CA LYS A 95 -16.40 -4.02 0.74
C LYS A 95 -15.64 -3.00 1.58
N CYS A 96 -14.31 -3.07 1.52
CA CYS A 96 -13.43 -2.06 2.07
C CYS A 96 -13.58 -0.76 1.27
N PRO A 97 -14.04 0.35 1.89
CA PRO A 97 -13.92 1.67 1.26
C PRO A 97 -12.43 1.99 1.11
N ASP A 98 -12.07 2.75 0.07
CA ASP A 98 -10.68 3.00 -0.37
C ASP A 98 -9.63 2.79 0.72
N ASN A 99 -8.77 1.77 0.54
CA ASN A 99 -7.80 1.28 1.55
C ASN A 99 -7.00 2.38 2.27
N LYS A 100 -6.82 3.54 1.63
CA LYS A 100 -6.11 4.72 2.13
C LYS A 100 -6.83 5.47 3.27
N LEU A 101 -8.16 5.36 3.37
CA LEU A 101 -8.95 6.00 4.44
C LEU A 101 -9.08 5.12 5.70
N VAL A 102 -9.05 3.80 5.54
CA VAL A 102 -9.34 2.85 6.63
C VAL A 102 -8.07 2.42 7.35
N CYS A 103 -7.03 2.02 6.61
CA CYS A 103 -5.76 1.59 7.16
C CYS A 103 -4.72 2.68 6.93
N LYS A 104 -4.27 3.33 8.01
CA LYS A 104 -3.33 4.48 7.93
C LYS A 104 -1.95 4.11 7.39
N LYS A 105 -1.60 2.83 7.37
CA LYS A 105 -0.27 2.34 6.98
C LYS A 105 -0.28 1.70 5.59
N PRO A 106 0.74 1.94 4.75
CA PRO A 106 0.84 1.34 3.41
C PRO A 106 1.10 -0.18 3.44
N SER A 107 1.55 -0.72 4.58
CA SER A 107 1.79 -2.14 4.83
C SER A 107 0.55 -2.91 5.28
N GLU A 108 -0.61 -2.27 5.31
CA GLU A 108 -1.88 -2.82 5.75
C GLU A 108 -2.89 -2.83 4.61
N ILE A 109 -3.64 -3.92 4.49
CA ILE A 109 -4.74 -4.12 3.54
C ILE A 109 -6.01 -4.29 4.37
N CYS A 110 -7.08 -3.62 3.95
CA CYS A 110 -8.38 -3.81 4.58
C CYS A 110 -8.97 -5.16 4.13
N ALA A 111 -9.44 -5.95 5.09
CA ALA A 111 -10.22 -7.16 4.88
C ALA A 111 -11.58 -7.02 5.57
N SER A 112 -12.67 -7.33 4.87
CA SER A 112 -14.01 -7.38 5.47
C SER A 112 -14.19 -8.67 6.27
N MET A 113 -14.79 -8.57 7.45
CA MET A 113 -15.10 -9.68 8.36
C MET A 113 -16.49 -9.47 8.95
N ASN A 114 -17.48 -10.24 8.46
CA ASN A 114 -18.87 -10.33 8.95
C ASN A 114 -19.44 -9.02 9.55
N GLY A 115 -19.59 -7.98 8.72
CA GLY A 115 -20.17 -6.70 9.12
C GLY A 115 -19.18 -5.70 9.74
N SER A 116 -17.89 -6.02 9.78
CA SER A 116 -16.79 -5.15 10.20
C SER A 116 -15.64 -5.21 9.19
N TYR A 117 -14.66 -4.30 9.33
CA TYR A 117 -13.42 -4.32 8.57
C TYR A 117 -12.23 -4.44 9.52
N VAL A 118 -11.20 -5.17 9.10
CA VAL A 118 -9.94 -5.34 9.84
C VAL A 118 -8.76 -5.05 8.93
N CYS A 119 -7.78 -4.30 9.43
CA CYS A 119 -6.53 -4.06 8.72
C CYS A 119 -5.59 -5.26 8.95
N GLN A 120 -5.38 -6.05 7.90
CA GLN A 120 -4.43 -7.16 7.86
C GLN A 120 -3.12 -6.71 7.23
N CYS A 121 -2.02 -7.38 7.54
CA CYS A 121 -0.74 -7.06 6.91
C CYS A 121 -0.74 -7.52 5.43
N SER A 122 -0.14 -6.70 4.56
CA SER A 122 0.07 -7.06 3.16
C SER A 122 0.87 -8.35 3.04
N SER A 123 0.72 -9.06 1.91
CA SER A 123 1.49 -10.27 1.63
C SER A 123 3.00 -10.03 1.84
N GLY A 124 3.63 -10.88 2.65
CA GLY A 124 5.04 -10.78 3.03
C GLY A 124 5.35 -9.95 4.29
N TYR A 125 4.33 -9.43 4.99
CA TYR A 125 4.45 -8.75 6.27
C TYR A 125 3.72 -9.53 7.37
N GLU A 126 4.24 -9.45 8.59
CA GLU A 126 3.67 -10.07 9.79
C GLU A 126 3.43 -9.01 10.88
N ARG A 127 2.38 -9.20 11.68
CA ARG A 127 1.98 -8.24 12.71
C ARG A 127 2.77 -8.49 13.99
N ILE A 128 3.80 -7.69 14.21
CA ILE A 128 4.66 -7.72 15.41
C ILE A 128 4.38 -6.45 16.22
N ASN A 129 4.00 -6.59 17.49
CA ASN A 129 3.68 -5.45 18.38
C ASN A 129 2.67 -4.45 17.77
N ASN A 130 1.62 -4.95 17.11
CA ASN A 130 0.59 -4.13 16.45
C ASN A 130 1.13 -3.30 15.25
N VAL A 131 2.27 -3.70 14.68
CA VAL A 131 2.89 -3.10 13.49
C VAL A 131 3.17 -4.19 12.47
N CYS A 132 2.74 -3.97 11.22
CA CYS A 132 3.13 -4.85 10.11
C CYS A 132 4.60 -4.63 9.76
N SER A 133 5.41 -5.67 9.94
CA SER A 133 6.84 -5.64 9.69
C SER A 133 7.26 -6.87 8.90
N VAL A 134 8.37 -6.77 8.18
CA VAL A 134 8.87 -7.90 7.38
C VAL A 134 9.36 -8.98 8.37
N PRO A 135 8.93 -10.25 8.24
CA PRO A 135 9.36 -11.30 9.14
C PRO A 135 10.89 -11.43 9.11
N ILE A 136 11.48 -11.64 10.29
CA ILE A 136 12.94 -11.61 10.52
C ILE A 136 13.65 -12.63 9.61
N GLU A 137 13.02 -13.78 9.34
CA GLU A 137 13.57 -14.82 8.45
C GLU A 137 13.83 -14.31 7.02
N ARG A 138 12.98 -13.43 6.49
CA ARG A 138 13.20 -12.83 5.16
C ARG A 138 14.29 -11.77 5.16
N GLN A 139 14.48 -11.05 6.28
CA GLN A 139 15.55 -10.06 6.39
C GLN A 139 16.93 -10.71 6.34
N VAL A 140 17.06 -11.89 6.93
CA VAL A 140 18.30 -12.67 6.90
C VAL A 140 18.68 -13.07 5.47
N MET A 141 17.72 -13.53 4.67
CA MET A 141 17.95 -13.88 3.26
C MET A 141 18.44 -12.68 2.44
N ILE A 142 17.83 -11.51 2.63
CA ILE A 142 18.25 -10.28 1.93
C ILE A 142 19.67 -9.88 2.36
N ALA A 143 19.99 -9.94 3.65
CA ALA A 143 21.33 -9.65 4.15
C ALA A 143 22.39 -10.57 3.54
N PHE A 144 22.12 -11.87 3.46
CA PHE A 144 23.05 -12.82 2.83
C PHE A 144 23.28 -12.53 1.34
N VAL A 145 22.22 -12.20 0.59
CA VAL A 145 22.35 -11.86 -0.84
C VAL A 145 23.20 -10.60 -1.03
N VAL A 146 23.00 -9.58 -0.21
CA VAL A 146 23.79 -8.33 -0.27
C VAL A 146 25.26 -8.60 0.09
N ILE A 147 25.53 -9.34 1.16
CA ILE A 147 26.90 -9.67 1.59
C ILE A 147 27.62 -10.51 0.54
N ALA A 148 26.97 -11.54 0.01
CA ALA A 148 27.52 -12.38 -1.04
C ALA A 148 27.82 -11.58 -2.32
N GLY A 149 26.93 -10.66 -2.70
CA GLY A 149 27.13 -9.76 -3.84
C GLY A 149 28.35 -8.86 -3.68
N VAL A 150 28.52 -8.24 -2.50
CA VAL A 150 29.70 -7.39 -2.22
C VAL A 150 31.00 -8.21 -2.25
N PHE A 151 30.99 -9.42 -1.69
CA PHE A 151 32.13 -10.34 -1.74
C PHE A 151 32.49 -10.72 -3.18
N LEU A 152 31.51 -11.05 -4.01
CA LEU A 152 31.73 -11.37 -5.42
C LEU A 152 32.37 -10.21 -6.18
N LEU A 153 31.86 -8.99 -5.99
CA LEU A 153 32.41 -7.80 -6.62
C LEU A 153 33.85 -7.53 -6.18
N ALA A 154 34.17 -7.66 -4.90
CA ALA A 154 35.53 -7.49 -4.39
C ALA A 154 36.50 -8.51 -5.00
N ASN A 155 36.09 -9.78 -5.11
CA ASN A 155 36.91 -10.83 -5.73
C ASN A 155 37.12 -10.58 -7.23
N ILE A 156 36.09 -10.16 -7.96
CA ILE A 156 36.20 -9.80 -9.38
C ILE A 156 37.17 -8.61 -9.54
N SER A 157 37.05 -7.57 -8.73
CA SER A 157 37.97 -6.43 -8.74
C SER A 157 39.43 -6.83 -8.45
N LEU A 158 39.64 -7.76 -7.51
CA LEU A 158 40.97 -8.28 -7.19
C LEU A 158 41.56 -9.08 -8.36
N ILE A 159 40.78 -9.93 -9.02
CA ILE A 159 41.21 -10.70 -10.20
C ILE A 159 41.60 -9.75 -11.34
N ILE A 160 40.78 -8.73 -11.61
CA ILE A 160 41.08 -7.71 -12.63
C ILE A 160 42.39 -6.98 -12.30
N TYR A 161 42.59 -6.61 -11.04
CA TYR A 161 43.83 -5.96 -10.59
C TYR A 161 45.06 -6.85 -10.77
N ILE A 162 44.98 -8.13 -10.41
CA ILE A 162 46.07 -9.10 -10.62
C ILE A 162 46.37 -9.24 -12.11
N CYS A 163 45.36 -9.41 -12.96
CA CYS A 163 45.51 -9.49 -14.41
C CYS A 163 46.13 -8.22 -15.01
N TYR A 164 45.77 -7.05 -14.48
CA TYR A 164 46.37 -5.78 -14.90
C TYR A 164 47.86 -5.73 -14.52
N LYS A 165 48.21 -6.13 -13.30
CA LYS A 165 49.59 -6.11 -12.80
C LYS A 165 50.49 -7.13 -13.51
N THR A 166 49.99 -8.33 -13.79
CA THR A 166 50.77 -9.34 -14.55
C THR A 166 51.04 -8.88 -15.98
N ARG A 167 50.07 -8.23 -16.64
CA ARG A 167 50.29 -7.63 -17.97
C ARG A 167 51.36 -6.54 -17.95
N GLN A 168 51.41 -5.71 -16.91
CA GLN A 168 52.46 -4.69 -16.77
C GLN A 168 53.84 -5.33 -16.60
N LEU A 169 53.95 -6.40 -15.80
CA LEU A 169 55.22 -7.11 -15.62
C LEU A 169 55.71 -7.81 -16.90
N MET A 170 54.79 -8.36 -17.71
CA MET A 170 55.17 -8.97 -18.99
C MET A 170 55.75 -7.94 -19.97
N LYS A 171 55.19 -6.73 -20.04
CA LYS A 171 55.74 -5.66 -20.89
C LYS A 171 57.15 -5.22 -20.48
N ALA A 172 57.47 -5.27 -19.18
CA ALA A 172 58.81 -4.91 -18.73
C ALA A 172 59.88 -5.95 -19.09
N ASN A 173 59.50 -7.21 -19.37
CA ASN A 173 60.43 -8.26 -19.75
C ASN A 173 60.74 -8.26 -21.26
N ASP A 174 59.78 -7.90 -22.11
CA ASP A 174 60.00 -7.85 -23.57
C ASP A 174 61.03 -6.76 -23.96
N ASP A 175 61.16 -5.69 -23.17
CA ASP A 175 62.18 -4.65 -23.38
C ASP A 175 63.59 -5.10 -22.93
N ALA A 176 63.72 -6.16 -22.12
CA ALA A 176 65.00 -6.63 -21.58
C ALA A 176 65.74 -7.63 -22.50
N ASP A 177 65.01 -8.35 -23.36
CA ASP A 177 65.60 -9.32 -24.30
C ASP A 177 65.96 -8.71 -25.67
N ASN A 178 65.62 -7.44 -25.92
CA ASN A 178 66.07 -6.70 -27.11
C ASN A 178 67.43 -6.02 -26.87
N VAL A 179 68.37 -6.75 -26.28
CA VAL A 179 69.79 -6.39 -26.34
C VAL A 179 70.32 -6.89 -27.67
N ASP A 180 70.45 -5.95 -28.60
CA ASP A 180 71.13 -6.13 -29.88
C ASP A 180 72.57 -6.57 -29.61
N TYR A 181 72.82 -7.88 -29.68
CA TYR A 181 74.17 -8.41 -29.72
C TYR A 181 74.73 -8.04 -31.08
N ASP A 182 75.41 -6.89 -31.14
CA ASP A 182 76.24 -6.48 -32.27
C ASP A 182 77.38 -7.50 -32.43
N TYR A 183 77.06 -8.59 -33.11
CA TYR A 183 77.97 -9.68 -33.41
C TYR A 183 78.83 -9.21 -34.58
N THR A 184 79.94 -8.52 -34.28
CA THR A 184 81.03 -8.33 -35.24
C THR A 184 81.70 -9.68 -35.47
N GLY A 185 81.05 -10.53 -36.26
CA GLY A 185 81.57 -11.81 -36.72
C GLY A 185 82.62 -11.59 -37.81
N PRO A 186 83.72 -12.35 -37.79
CA PRO A 186 84.78 -12.22 -38.79
C PRO A 186 84.31 -12.72 -40.16
N ASN A 187 84.82 -12.01 -41.17
CA ASN A 187 84.57 -12.16 -42.60
C ASN A 187 84.76 -13.62 -43.07
N PHE A 188 83.66 -14.27 -43.46
CA PHE A 188 83.61 -15.70 -43.81
C PHE A 188 83.66 -15.88 -45.34
N ASN A 189 84.83 -15.65 -45.93
CA ASN A 189 85.17 -16.14 -47.26
C ASN A 189 86.06 -17.38 -47.09
N ASP A 190 85.48 -18.52 -46.73
CA ASP A 190 86.04 -19.82 -47.15
C ASP A 190 85.06 -20.99 -46.97
N ALA A 191 84.71 -21.54 -48.14
CA ALA A 191 84.50 -22.95 -48.48
C ALA A 191 84.19 -23.97 -47.35
N THR A 192 83.02 -24.59 -47.40
CA THR A 192 82.79 -25.94 -47.97
C THR A 192 81.50 -26.53 -47.44
N TRP A 193 80.73 -27.12 -48.35
CA TRP A 193 79.46 -27.78 -48.11
C TRP A 193 79.66 -29.13 -47.41
N THR A 194 78.99 -29.34 -46.27
CA THR A 194 78.52 -30.67 -45.89
C THR A 194 77.07 -30.61 -45.43
N ARG A 195 76.30 -31.42 -46.15
CA ARG A 195 74.86 -31.65 -46.06
C ARG A 195 74.63 -32.62 -44.90
N ASP A 196 73.88 -32.20 -43.87
CA ASP A 196 73.12 -33.16 -43.05
C ASP A 196 71.86 -32.51 -42.49
N GLN A 197 70.73 -33.02 -42.98
CA GLN A 197 69.39 -32.75 -42.47
C GLN A 197 69.21 -33.46 -41.13
N LYS A 198 68.61 -32.77 -40.14
CA LYS A 198 67.82 -33.48 -39.13
C LYS A 198 66.56 -32.72 -38.78
N ILE A 199 65.50 -33.14 -39.47
CA ILE A 199 64.10 -32.93 -39.13
C ILE A 199 63.87 -33.58 -37.75
N ILE A 200 63.40 -32.81 -36.77
CA ILE A 200 62.63 -33.35 -35.65
C ILE A 200 61.36 -32.52 -35.54
N SER A 201 60.30 -33.06 -36.15
CA SER A 201 58.92 -32.75 -35.84
C SER A 201 58.49 -33.57 -34.62
N SER A 202 57.44 -33.09 -33.94
CA SER A 202 56.53 -33.85 -33.08
C SER A 202 56.86 -33.91 -31.58
N LYS A 203 56.12 -33.13 -30.79
CA LYS A 203 55.12 -33.72 -29.88
C LYS A 203 54.08 -32.70 -29.43
N ARG A 204 52.86 -32.90 -29.90
CA ARG A 204 51.61 -32.37 -29.37
C ARG A 204 51.03 -33.50 -28.52
N ASP A 205 50.66 -33.25 -27.26
CA ASP A 205 49.59 -33.98 -26.56
C ASP A 205 49.14 -33.23 -25.29
N THR A 206 48.04 -32.51 -25.47
CA THR A 206 46.78 -32.59 -24.70
C THR A 206 46.83 -33.22 -23.29
N MET A 207 46.47 -32.43 -22.27
CA MET A 207 45.78 -32.94 -21.07
C MET A 207 44.50 -32.15 -20.84
N ILE A 208 43.39 -32.84 -21.06
CA ILE A 208 42.04 -32.53 -20.58
C ILE A 208 41.96 -33.09 -19.15
N SER A 209 41.53 -32.29 -18.18
CA SER A 209 40.96 -32.83 -16.93
C SER A 209 39.67 -32.07 -16.60
N ASN A 210 38.55 -32.75 -16.85
CA ASN A 210 37.27 -32.47 -16.23
C ASN A 210 37.36 -32.80 -14.73
N SER A 211 36.83 -31.93 -13.88
CA SER A 211 36.46 -32.29 -12.51
C SER A 211 34.98 -31.97 -12.31
N THR A 212 34.28 -33.03 -11.97
CA THR A 212 32.93 -33.20 -11.42
C THR A 212 32.53 -32.17 -10.37
#